data_AF-A0A963PUQ9-F1
#
_entry.id   AF-A0A963PUQ9-F1
#
_cell.length_a   1.000
_cell.length_b   1.000
_cell.length_c   1.000
_cell.angle_alpha   90.00
_cell.angle_beta   90.00
_cell.angle_gamma   90.00
#
_symmetry.space_group_name_H-M   'P 1'
#
loop_
_entity.id
_entity.type
_entity.pdbx_description
1 polymer ?
#
loop_
_entity_poly.entity_id
_entity_poly.type
_entity_poly.pdbx_seq_one_letter_code
_entity_poly.pdbx_strand_id
1 'polypeptide(L)'
;MQLITSSRRMLAVAAGALLVGAFLSAPGGAFAKDKHHGERSHPHQHDRDNRFYPPDQAGPYGIGHTSVILTDTSRNLNGSMPASGSARPLRLDIWYPTRVKPTEHIRYTWNNPMYNENPGSTVFPGLPDLPPLTALGARSYNRVAENAPLAPATFPLLIASHGNLVASTKNMPDTLETLASHGYVVASVEHTGNSDAYYQG
;
A
#
# COMPACT_ATOMS: atom_id res chain seq x y z
N MET A 1 26.06 43.28 14.15
CA MET A 1 25.32 42.56 13.10
C MET A 1 25.59 41.07 13.28
N GLN A 2 24.72 40.36 14.00
CA GLN A 2 24.94 38.95 14.36
C GLN A 2 24.49 38.03 13.21
N LEU A 3 25.37 37.14 12.78
CA LEU A 3 25.02 35.99 11.93
C LEU A 3 24.45 34.88 12.82
N ILE A 4 23.19 34.51 12.58
CA ILE A 4 22.58 33.30 13.10
C ILE A 4 22.76 32.21 12.04
N THR A 5 23.70 31.29 12.27
CA THR A 5 23.81 30.05 11.49
C THR A 5 22.89 29.00 12.13
N SER A 6 21.77 28.70 11.46
CA SER A 6 20.87 27.60 11.84
C SER A 6 21.33 26.30 11.16
N SER A 7 21.81 25.37 11.97
CA SER A 7 22.16 24.01 11.57
C SER A 7 20.90 23.13 11.63
N ARG A 8 20.40 22.66 10.48
CA ARG A 8 19.37 21.61 10.44
C ARG A 8 20.04 20.24 10.37
N ARG A 9 19.85 19.47 11.45
CA ARG A 9 20.26 18.07 11.57
C ARG A 9 19.41 17.22 10.62
N MET A 10 20.07 16.44 9.75
CA MET A 10 19.44 15.35 9.01
C MET A 10 19.04 14.24 9.99
N LEU A 11 17.76 13.87 10.01
CA LEU A 11 17.29 12.66 10.68
C LEU A 11 17.48 11.47 9.73
N ALA A 12 18.32 10.53 10.13
CA ALA A 12 18.41 9.21 9.51
C ALA A 12 17.15 8.41 9.82
N VAL A 13 16.48 7.88 8.79
CA VAL A 13 15.38 6.93 8.94
C VAL A 13 16.00 5.54 9.11
N ALA A 14 15.83 4.97 10.31
CA ALA A 14 16.28 3.63 10.64
C ALA A 14 15.32 2.57 10.09
N ALA A 15 15.87 1.55 9.43
CA ALA A 15 15.15 0.37 8.98
C ALA A 15 14.72 -0.49 10.19
N GLY A 16 13.42 -0.68 10.38
CA GLY A 16 12.86 -1.57 11.40
C GLY A 16 12.80 -3.01 10.91
N ALA A 17 13.51 -3.91 11.59
CA ALA A 17 13.42 -5.36 11.38
C ALA A 17 12.15 -5.92 12.03
N LEU A 18 11.39 -6.74 11.31
CA LEU A 18 10.20 -7.43 11.81
C LEU A 18 10.62 -8.75 12.48
N LEU A 19 10.35 -8.90 13.78
CA LEU A 19 10.52 -10.15 14.53
C LEU A 19 9.27 -11.03 14.37
N VAL A 20 9.44 -12.24 13.86
CA VAL A 20 8.40 -13.28 13.79
C VAL A 20 8.43 -14.09 15.09
N GLY A 21 7.37 -13.98 15.90
CA GLY A 21 7.15 -14.81 17.09
C GLY A 21 6.39 -16.09 16.75
N ALA A 22 6.98 -17.25 17.05
CA ALA A 22 6.33 -18.54 16.98
C ALA A 22 5.47 -18.80 18.25
N PHE A 23 4.22 -19.23 18.08
CA PHE A 23 3.38 -19.70 19.19
C PHE A 23 3.21 -21.22 19.14
N LEU A 24 3.62 -21.88 20.22
CA LEU A 24 3.37 -23.29 20.52
C LEU A 24 1.90 -23.50 20.91
N SER A 25 1.26 -24.51 20.33
CA SER A 25 -0.07 -24.99 20.72
C SER A 25 0.00 -25.94 21.93
N ALA A 26 -0.96 -25.83 22.86
CA ALA A 26 -1.24 -26.85 23.87
C ALA A 26 -2.64 -27.48 23.63
N PRO A 27 -2.84 -28.78 23.95
CA PRO A 27 -4.07 -29.51 23.63
C PRO A 27 -5.14 -29.37 24.72
N GLY A 28 -6.42 -29.40 24.32
CA GLY A 28 -7.58 -29.47 25.20
C GLY A 28 -8.27 -30.83 25.19
N GLY A 29 -8.77 -31.27 26.34
CA GLY A 29 -9.77 -32.33 26.53
C GLY A 29 -10.73 -31.92 27.65
N ALA A 30 -12.02 -31.69 27.36
CA ALA A 30 -13.19 -32.60 27.58
C ALA A 30 -13.57 -32.72 29.08
N PHE A 31 -14.81 -32.58 29.57
CA PHE A 31 -16.16 -32.99 29.16
C PHE A 31 -17.20 -32.24 30.02
N ALA A 32 -18.43 -32.02 29.52
CA ALA A 32 -19.69 -32.35 30.23
C ALA A 32 -20.91 -32.02 29.34
N LYS A 33 -21.94 -32.85 29.49
CA LYS A 33 -23.08 -33.06 28.61
C LYS A 33 -24.33 -32.65 29.38
N ASP A 34 -25.19 -31.81 28.79
CA ASP A 34 -26.58 -31.75 29.22
C ASP A 34 -27.53 -31.73 28.03
N LYS A 35 -28.54 -32.59 28.13
CA LYS A 35 -29.57 -32.83 27.13
C LYS A 35 -30.80 -32.00 27.51
N HIS A 36 -31.25 -31.12 26.62
CA HIS A 36 -32.66 -30.78 26.53
C HIS A 36 -33.10 -30.79 25.07
N HIS A 37 -34.22 -31.48 24.86
CA HIS A 37 -34.88 -31.69 23.57
C HIS A 37 -35.49 -30.38 23.08
N GLY A 38 -34.97 -29.90 21.95
CA GLY A 38 -35.62 -28.96 21.04
C GLY A 38 -35.17 -29.34 19.64
N GLU A 39 -36.10 -29.39 18.69
CA GLU A 39 -35.84 -29.67 17.27
C GLU A 39 -34.59 -28.93 16.78
N ARG A 40 -33.57 -29.70 16.38
CA ARG A 40 -32.39 -29.13 15.73
C ARG A 40 -32.75 -28.83 14.28
N SER A 41 -33.33 -27.67 14.04
CA SER A 41 -33.11 -26.99 12.76
C SER A 41 -31.66 -26.55 12.75
N HIS A 42 -30.81 -27.28 12.02
CA HIS A 42 -29.44 -26.86 11.75
C HIS A 42 -29.46 -25.53 10.98
N PRO A 43 -29.01 -24.39 11.55
CA PRO A 43 -28.84 -23.18 10.79
C PRO A 43 -27.41 -23.18 10.23
N HIS A 44 -27.10 -24.17 9.39
CA HIS A 44 -25.78 -24.27 8.76
C HIS A 44 -25.82 -24.24 7.24
N GLN A 45 -26.95 -23.85 6.63
CA GLN A 45 -27.15 -24.07 5.20
C GLN A 45 -27.74 -22.91 4.39
N HIS A 46 -27.82 -21.69 4.95
CA HIS A 46 -28.37 -20.54 4.20
C HIS A 46 -27.40 -19.41 3.85
N ASP A 47 -26.11 -19.47 4.23
CA ASP A 47 -25.21 -18.29 4.10
C ASP A 47 -23.91 -18.53 3.32
N ARG A 48 -23.84 -19.58 2.49
CA ARG A 48 -22.65 -19.87 1.67
C ARG A 48 -22.79 -19.52 0.18
N ASP A 49 -23.99 -19.18 -0.27
CA ASP A 49 -24.34 -19.28 -1.70
C ASP A 49 -24.48 -17.95 -2.46
N ASN A 50 -24.08 -16.80 -1.90
CA ASN A 50 -23.95 -15.60 -2.73
C ASN A 50 -22.98 -14.55 -2.18
N ARG A 51 -21.67 -14.79 -2.29
CA ARG A 51 -20.64 -13.75 -2.07
C ARG A 51 -20.32 -13.01 -3.37
N PHE A 52 -21.33 -12.51 -4.05
CA PHE A 52 -21.15 -11.50 -5.09
C PHE A 52 -21.33 -10.14 -4.41
N TYR A 53 -20.23 -9.42 -4.22
CA TYR A 53 -20.28 -8.03 -3.81
C TYR A 53 -20.36 -7.16 -5.07
N PRO A 54 -21.27 -6.16 -5.12
CA PRO A 54 -21.18 -5.10 -6.11
C PRO A 54 -19.75 -4.51 -6.12
N PRO A 55 -19.21 -4.16 -7.30
CA PRO A 55 -17.82 -3.70 -7.43
C PRO A 55 -17.52 -2.42 -6.64
N ASP A 56 -18.55 -1.64 -6.30
CA ASP A 56 -18.49 -0.40 -5.52
C ASP A 56 -18.73 -0.61 -4.02
N GLN A 57 -19.13 -1.81 -3.60
CA GLN A 57 -19.40 -2.08 -2.19
C GLN A 57 -18.10 -2.36 -1.42
N ALA A 58 -17.78 -1.53 -0.42
CA ALA A 58 -16.67 -1.79 0.49
C ALA A 58 -16.94 -2.98 1.43
N GLY A 59 -15.88 -3.72 1.74
CA GLY A 59 -15.87 -4.85 2.66
C GLY A 59 -15.80 -4.46 4.14
N PRO A 60 -15.65 -5.46 5.03
CA PRO A 60 -15.74 -5.25 6.48
C PRO A 60 -14.53 -4.57 7.11
N TYR A 61 -13.38 -4.47 6.43
CA TYR A 61 -12.20 -3.78 6.94
C TYR A 61 -12.25 -2.28 6.64
N GLY A 62 -11.59 -1.47 7.46
CA GLY A 62 -11.21 -0.13 7.02
C GLY A 62 -10.05 -0.22 6.02
N ILE A 63 -9.83 0.84 5.25
CA ILE A 63 -8.78 0.88 4.23
C ILE A 63 -7.64 1.76 4.73
N GLY A 64 -6.47 1.17 4.88
CA GLY A 64 -5.22 1.87 5.10
C GLY A 64 -4.49 2.08 3.77
N HIS A 65 -3.74 3.17 3.68
CA HIS A 65 -2.83 3.43 2.58
C HIS A 65 -1.46 3.83 3.12
N THR A 66 -0.40 3.52 2.38
CA THR A 66 0.96 4.03 2.60
C THR A 66 1.75 3.94 1.30
N SER A 67 2.88 4.61 1.25
CA SER A 67 3.83 4.45 0.14
C SER A 67 5.24 4.21 0.66
N VAL A 68 5.99 3.40 -0.07
CA VAL A 68 7.39 3.08 0.22
C VAL A 68 8.22 3.14 -1.05
N ILE A 69 9.52 3.40 -0.93
CA ILE A 69 10.46 3.28 -2.05
C ILE A 69 11.42 2.14 -1.74
N LEU A 70 11.41 1.11 -2.57
CA LEU A 70 12.33 -0.01 -2.50
C LEU A 70 13.47 0.19 -3.49
N THR A 71 14.70 -0.06 -3.09
CA THR A 71 15.86 0.03 -3.99
C THR A 71 16.38 -1.36 -4.31
N ASP A 72 16.28 -1.76 -5.58
CA ASP A 72 16.85 -3.00 -6.09
C ASP A 72 18.27 -2.76 -6.58
N THR A 73 19.24 -3.27 -5.83
CA THR A 73 20.69 -3.12 -6.09
C THR A 73 21.21 -4.08 -7.16
N SER A 74 20.41 -5.05 -7.60
CA SER A 74 20.81 -6.03 -8.62
C SER A 74 20.55 -5.56 -10.05
N ARG A 75 19.78 -4.48 -10.21
CA ARG A 75 19.34 -3.92 -11.51
C ARG A 75 19.78 -2.47 -11.69
N ASN A 76 20.10 -2.12 -12.93
CA ASN A 76 20.29 -0.72 -13.36
C ASN A 76 18.95 0.04 -13.34
N LEU A 77 18.99 1.38 -13.41
CA LEU A 77 17.77 2.23 -13.45
C LEU A 77 16.74 1.81 -14.51
N ASN A 78 17.21 1.38 -15.69
CA ASN A 78 16.36 0.90 -16.78
C ASN A 78 15.88 -0.55 -16.61
N GLY A 79 16.26 -1.22 -15.53
CA GLY A 79 15.89 -2.61 -15.20
C GLY A 79 16.83 -3.69 -15.73
N SER A 80 17.88 -3.35 -16.48
CA SER A 80 18.82 -4.36 -16.99
C SER A 80 19.67 -4.99 -15.89
N MET A 81 20.09 -6.23 -16.13
CA MET A 81 20.96 -7.02 -15.25
C MET A 81 22.19 -7.54 -15.99
N PRO A 82 23.33 -7.73 -15.29
CA PRO A 82 23.58 -7.30 -13.91
C PRO A 82 23.71 -5.77 -13.81
N ALA A 83 23.55 -5.22 -12.60
CA ALA A 83 23.83 -3.81 -12.37
C ALA A 83 25.30 -3.48 -12.72
N SER A 84 25.50 -2.42 -13.50
CA SER A 84 26.81 -1.87 -13.86
C SER A 84 27.00 -0.45 -13.33
N GLY A 85 26.05 0.04 -12.53
CA GLY A 85 25.98 1.41 -12.02
C GLY A 85 24.87 1.58 -10.99
N SER A 86 24.07 2.64 -11.13
CA SER A 86 23.01 3.01 -10.18
C SER A 86 21.94 1.91 -10.00
N ALA A 87 21.59 1.65 -8.72
CA ALA A 87 20.50 0.76 -8.33
C ALA A 87 19.13 1.28 -8.80
N ARG A 88 18.14 0.40 -8.93
CA ARG A 88 16.80 0.75 -9.38
C ARG A 88 15.85 1.03 -8.21
N PRO A 89 15.46 2.30 -7.97
CA PRO A 89 14.38 2.59 -7.03
C PRO A 89 13.04 2.20 -7.67
N LEU A 90 12.10 1.76 -6.85
CA LEU A 90 10.72 1.43 -7.21
C LEU A 90 9.81 1.95 -6.10
N ARG A 91 8.95 2.92 -6.41
CA ARG A 91 7.90 3.35 -5.48
C ARG A 91 6.78 2.31 -5.48
N LEU A 92 6.24 2.00 -4.31
CA LEU A 92 5.05 1.19 -4.15
C LEU A 92 4.01 2.01 -3.40
N ASP A 93 2.79 2.03 -3.91
CA ASP A 93 1.61 2.50 -3.19
C ASP A 93 0.82 1.28 -2.73
N ILE A 94 0.54 1.22 -1.42
CA ILE A 94 0.09 0.00 -0.76
C ILE A 94 -1.23 0.30 -0.06
N TRP A 95 -2.28 -0.41 -0.47
CA TRP A 95 -3.57 -0.44 0.21
C TRP A 95 -3.68 -1.71 1.03
N TYR A 96 -4.20 -1.61 2.24
CA TYR A 96 -4.26 -2.74 3.17
C TYR A 96 -5.43 -2.64 4.15
N PRO A 97 -5.91 -3.78 4.68
CA PRO A 97 -6.96 -3.81 5.69
C PRO A 97 -6.45 -3.22 7.00
N THR A 98 -7.18 -2.26 7.55
CA THR A 98 -6.97 -1.72 8.89
C THR A 98 -8.23 -1.89 9.75
N ARG A 99 -8.04 -1.90 11.08
CA ARG A 99 -9.15 -1.79 12.04
C ARG A 99 -9.63 -0.36 12.22
N VAL A 100 -8.84 0.63 11.82
CA VAL A 100 -9.24 2.04 11.82
C VAL A 100 -10.39 2.21 10.84
N LYS A 101 -11.47 2.88 11.24
CA LYS A 101 -12.59 3.21 10.34
C LYS A 101 -12.44 4.66 9.88
N PRO A 102 -11.81 4.92 8.72
CA PRO A 102 -11.63 6.28 8.24
C PRO A 102 -12.96 6.97 7.99
N THR A 103 -13.04 8.24 8.37
CA THR A 103 -14.21 9.10 8.13
C THR A 103 -14.03 10.03 6.93
N GLU A 104 -12.78 10.25 6.52
CA GLU A 104 -12.40 11.19 5.46
C GLU A 104 -11.84 10.50 4.23
N HIS A 105 -11.90 11.21 3.11
CA HIS A 105 -11.19 10.82 1.89
C HIS A 105 -9.82 11.48 1.87
N ILE A 106 -8.84 10.75 1.35
CA ILE A 106 -7.51 11.28 1.03
C ILE A 106 -7.44 11.70 -0.44
N ARG A 107 -6.38 12.44 -0.78
CA ARG A 107 -6.01 12.77 -2.16
C ARG A 107 -4.75 12.01 -2.53
N TYR A 108 -4.82 11.16 -3.55
CA TYR A 108 -3.64 10.59 -4.18
C TYR A 108 -2.98 11.64 -5.06
N THR A 109 -1.72 11.93 -4.79
CA THR A 109 -0.91 12.82 -5.63
C THR A 109 -0.48 12.11 -6.90
N TRP A 110 -0.42 12.87 -8.00
CA TRP A 110 0.18 12.41 -9.25
C TRP A 110 1.66 12.78 -9.35
N ASN A 111 2.14 13.64 -8.45
CA ASN A 111 3.55 13.88 -8.29
C ASN A 111 4.20 12.71 -7.54
N ASN A 112 5.38 12.32 -8.00
CA ASN A 112 6.20 11.26 -7.49
C ASN A 112 7.46 11.86 -6.82
N PRO A 113 7.79 11.48 -5.57
CA PRO A 113 8.96 11.97 -4.87
C PRO A 113 10.28 11.57 -5.52
N MET A 114 10.26 10.62 -6.45
CA MET A 114 11.43 10.27 -7.26
C MET A 114 11.74 11.30 -8.36
N TYR A 115 10.76 12.09 -8.83
CA TYR A 115 10.92 12.92 -10.04
C TYR A 115 10.49 14.37 -9.87
N ASN A 116 9.32 14.64 -9.27
CA ASN A 116 8.67 15.94 -9.43
C ASN A 116 7.90 16.45 -8.21
N GLU A 117 7.79 15.67 -7.13
CA GLU A 117 7.22 16.17 -5.87
C GLU A 117 8.20 17.09 -5.12
N ASN A 118 9.51 16.86 -5.28
CA ASN A 118 10.57 17.64 -4.65
C ASN A 118 11.57 18.19 -5.68
N PRO A 119 11.18 19.16 -6.53
CA PRO A 119 12.07 19.77 -7.51
C PRO A 119 13.32 20.37 -6.85
N GLY A 120 14.49 20.16 -7.43
CA GLY A 120 15.79 20.55 -6.88
C GLY A 120 16.36 19.56 -5.86
N SER A 121 15.67 18.43 -5.64
CA SER A 121 15.99 17.46 -4.58
C SER A 121 15.91 16.02 -5.08
N THR A 122 16.29 15.74 -6.34
CA THR A 122 16.35 14.35 -6.84
C THR A 122 17.09 13.45 -5.86
N VAL A 123 16.31 12.54 -5.26
CA VAL A 123 16.78 11.69 -4.16
C VAL A 123 17.67 10.55 -4.68
N PHE A 124 17.59 10.23 -5.97
CA PHE A 124 18.26 9.07 -6.58
C PHE A 124 19.18 9.45 -7.75
N PRO A 125 20.49 9.14 -7.66
CA PRO A 125 21.43 9.44 -8.74
C PRO A 125 21.04 8.83 -10.09
N GLY A 126 20.93 9.68 -11.11
CA GLY A 126 20.62 9.29 -12.48
C GLY A 126 19.13 9.34 -12.85
N LEU A 127 18.25 9.74 -11.92
CA LEU A 127 16.86 10.11 -12.25
C LEU A 127 16.76 11.61 -12.58
N PRO A 128 15.82 12.01 -13.46
CA PRO A 128 15.61 13.41 -13.79
C PRO A 128 14.93 14.15 -12.63
N ASP A 129 15.26 15.44 -12.52
CA ASP A 129 14.58 16.40 -11.66
C ASP A 129 13.59 17.19 -12.51
N LEU A 130 12.30 16.86 -12.38
CA LEU A 130 11.24 17.36 -13.25
C LEU A 130 10.36 18.36 -12.49
N PRO A 131 9.77 19.36 -13.18
CA PRO A 131 8.81 20.25 -12.55
C PRO A 131 7.56 19.48 -12.07
N PRO A 132 6.83 19.98 -11.05
CA PRO A 132 5.58 19.35 -10.60
C PRO A 132 4.51 19.34 -11.70
N LEU A 133 3.75 18.26 -11.78
CA LEU A 133 2.53 18.20 -12.57
C LEU A 133 1.51 19.23 -12.06
N THR A 134 0.86 19.91 -13.00
CA THR A 134 -0.17 20.92 -12.70
C THR A 134 -1.45 20.29 -12.17
N ALA A 135 -1.77 19.08 -12.61
CA ALA A 135 -2.89 18.33 -12.10
C ALA A 135 -2.46 17.53 -10.84
N LEU A 136 -2.94 18.00 -9.69
CA LEU A 136 -2.36 17.67 -8.38
C LEU A 136 -2.73 16.29 -7.84
N GLY A 137 -3.73 15.60 -8.42
CA GLY A 137 -4.17 14.31 -7.89
C GLY A 137 -5.66 14.02 -8.03
N ALA A 138 -6.06 12.84 -7.57
CA ALA A 138 -7.45 12.40 -7.49
C ALA A 138 -7.87 12.15 -6.03
N ARG A 139 -9.15 12.39 -5.73
CA ARG A 139 -9.73 11.99 -4.44
C ARG A 139 -9.91 10.46 -4.44
N SER A 140 -9.60 9.82 -3.32
CA SER A 140 -9.89 8.40 -3.06
C SER A 140 -11.37 8.08 -3.25
N TYR A 141 -11.68 6.87 -3.74
CA TYR A 141 -13.05 6.45 -4.01
C TYR A 141 -13.78 6.13 -2.70
N ASN A 142 -13.13 5.34 -1.85
CA ASN A 142 -13.53 5.07 -0.47
C ASN A 142 -12.83 6.02 0.50
N ARG A 143 -13.25 5.97 1.77
CA ARG A 143 -12.54 6.62 2.87
C ARG A 143 -11.31 5.80 3.22
N VAL A 144 -10.18 6.48 3.40
CA VAL A 144 -8.88 5.84 3.57
C VAL A 144 -8.11 6.52 4.70
N ALA A 145 -7.38 5.74 5.49
CA ALA A 145 -6.49 6.25 6.52
C ALA A 145 -5.03 6.10 6.07
N GLU A 146 -4.32 7.23 5.94
CA GLU A 146 -2.87 7.21 5.70
C GLU A 146 -2.13 6.65 6.90
N ASN A 147 -1.20 5.73 6.66
CA ASN A 147 -0.28 5.14 7.64
C ASN A 147 -0.97 4.55 8.89
N ALA A 148 -2.20 4.06 8.73
CA ALA A 148 -2.89 3.35 9.80
C ALA A 148 -2.20 2.00 10.11
N PRO A 149 -2.32 1.46 11.34
CA PRO A 149 -1.83 0.13 11.62
C PRO A 149 -2.56 -0.92 10.76
N LEU A 150 -1.80 -1.88 10.20
CA LEU A 150 -2.35 -3.08 9.56
C LEU A 150 -3.22 -3.85 10.58
N ALA A 151 -4.35 -4.38 10.14
CA ALA A 151 -5.16 -5.26 10.97
C ALA A 151 -4.36 -6.52 11.39
N PRO A 152 -4.48 -7.02 12.62
CA PRO A 152 -3.68 -8.16 13.10
C PRO A 152 -4.27 -9.49 12.59
N ALA A 153 -4.00 -9.82 11.33
CA ALA A 153 -4.30 -11.09 10.69
C ALA A 153 -3.34 -11.34 9.51
N THR A 154 -3.40 -12.52 8.91
CA THR A 154 -2.70 -12.82 7.66
C THR A 154 -3.60 -12.51 6.48
N PHE A 155 -3.08 -11.78 5.51
CA PHE A 155 -3.82 -11.38 4.32
C PHE A 155 -3.08 -11.83 3.06
N PRO A 156 -3.80 -12.29 2.02
CA PRO A 156 -3.21 -12.49 0.71
C PRO A 156 -2.62 -11.17 0.16
N LEU A 157 -1.45 -11.27 -0.47
CA LEU A 157 -0.79 -10.17 -1.15
C LEU A 157 -1.09 -10.23 -2.65
N LEU A 158 -1.54 -9.10 -3.20
CA LEU A 158 -1.67 -8.88 -4.63
C LEU A 158 -0.65 -7.80 -5.05
N ILE A 159 0.04 -8.05 -6.16
CA ILE A 159 0.93 -7.07 -6.78
C ILE A 159 0.23 -6.53 -8.01
N ALA A 160 -0.01 -5.23 -8.04
CA ALA A 160 -0.64 -4.55 -9.16
C ALA A 160 0.44 -3.84 -9.99
N SER A 161 0.38 -4.03 -11.31
CA SER A 161 1.24 -3.36 -12.27
C SER A 161 0.38 -2.44 -13.13
N HIS A 162 0.77 -1.19 -13.24
CA HIS A 162 0.10 -0.24 -14.10
C HIS A 162 0.44 -0.47 -15.58
N GLY A 163 -0.36 0.10 -16.48
CA GLY A 163 -0.04 0.20 -17.90
C GLY A 163 1.04 1.26 -18.18
N ASN A 164 1.58 1.28 -19.39
CA ASN A 164 2.52 2.32 -19.84
C ASN A 164 1.95 3.74 -19.60
N LEU A 165 2.78 4.68 -19.11
CA LEU A 165 2.41 6.07 -18.83
C LEU A 165 1.37 6.28 -17.72
N VAL A 166 1.23 5.32 -16.80
CA VAL A 166 0.31 5.43 -15.67
C VAL A 166 1.11 5.33 -14.38
N ALA A 167 0.96 6.26 -13.43
CA ALA A 167 1.60 6.13 -12.12
C ALA A 167 0.98 5.01 -11.27
N SER A 168 1.75 4.46 -10.33
CA SER A 168 1.29 3.45 -9.34
C SER A 168 0.00 3.83 -8.63
N THR A 169 -0.16 5.09 -8.23
CA THR A 169 -1.35 5.63 -7.55
C THR A 169 -2.58 5.74 -8.46
N LYS A 170 -2.40 5.71 -9.78
CA LYS A 170 -3.48 5.80 -10.79
C LYS A 170 -3.98 4.43 -11.25
N ASN A 171 -3.37 3.34 -10.77
CA ASN A 171 -3.65 1.99 -11.23
C ASN A 171 -4.97 1.43 -10.68
N MET A 172 -6.10 1.97 -11.16
CA MET A 172 -7.46 1.60 -10.71
C MET A 172 -7.61 1.67 -9.17
N PRO A 173 -7.34 2.84 -8.55
CA PRO A 173 -7.27 2.95 -7.09
C PRO A 173 -8.58 2.57 -6.38
N ASP A 174 -9.72 2.79 -7.01
CA ASP A 174 -11.04 2.32 -6.57
C ASP A 174 -11.12 0.80 -6.39
N THR A 175 -10.57 0.06 -7.35
CA THR A 175 -10.49 -1.40 -7.30
C THR A 175 -9.52 -1.85 -6.21
N LEU A 176 -8.34 -1.22 -6.11
CA LEU A 176 -7.32 -1.60 -5.11
C LEU A 176 -7.79 -1.31 -3.67
N GLU A 177 -8.45 -0.17 -3.46
CA GLU A 177 -9.13 0.18 -2.21
C GLU A 177 -10.19 -0.85 -1.83
N THR A 178 -11.03 -1.23 -2.80
CA THR A 178 -12.11 -2.19 -2.57
C THR A 178 -11.55 -3.57 -2.23
N LEU A 179 -10.50 -4.03 -2.90
CA LEU A 179 -9.79 -5.26 -2.53
C LEU A 179 -9.23 -5.18 -1.11
N ALA A 180 -8.61 -4.06 -0.72
CA ALA A 180 -8.10 -3.87 0.64
C ALA A 180 -9.21 -3.96 1.70
N SER A 181 -10.38 -3.38 1.44
CA SER A 181 -11.54 -3.47 2.34
C SER A 181 -12.07 -4.91 2.52
N HIS A 182 -11.76 -5.81 1.57
CA HIS A 182 -12.10 -7.24 1.61
C HIS A 182 -10.98 -8.12 2.18
N GLY A 183 -9.91 -7.54 2.72
CA GLY A 183 -8.84 -8.27 3.38
C GLY A 183 -7.70 -8.71 2.46
N TYR A 184 -7.41 -7.94 1.42
CA TYR A 184 -6.18 -8.11 0.63
C TYR A 184 -5.17 -7.02 0.97
N VAL A 185 -3.88 -7.35 1.05
CA VAL A 185 -2.84 -6.33 0.90
C VAL A 185 -2.58 -6.19 -0.58
N VAL A 186 -2.64 -4.98 -1.10
CA VAL A 186 -2.43 -4.71 -2.52
C VAL A 186 -1.32 -3.68 -2.68
N ALA A 187 -0.24 -4.07 -3.35
CA ALA A 187 0.90 -3.19 -3.63
C ALA A 187 0.94 -2.86 -5.12
N SER A 188 0.65 -1.60 -5.48
CA SER A 188 0.80 -1.08 -6.83
C SER A 188 2.22 -0.57 -7.03
N VAL A 189 2.91 -1.14 -8.01
CA VAL A 189 4.33 -0.86 -8.28
C VAL A 189 4.44 0.26 -9.31
N GLU A 190 5.23 1.28 -8.99
CA GLU A 190 5.72 2.27 -9.92
C GLU A 190 6.89 1.68 -10.70
N HIS A 191 6.72 1.52 -12.01
CA HIS A 191 7.81 1.13 -12.89
C HIS A 191 8.63 2.35 -13.25
N THR A 192 9.71 2.57 -12.50
CA THR A 192 10.61 3.71 -12.70
C THR A 192 11.00 3.87 -14.16
N GLY A 193 10.75 5.07 -14.70
CA GLY A 193 10.96 5.40 -16.12
C GLY A 193 9.80 5.04 -17.05
N ASN A 194 8.61 4.72 -16.54
CA ASN A 194 7.48 4.23 -17.34
C ASN A 194 6.10 4.81 -16.94
N SER A 195 6.09 5.98 -16.29
CA SER A 195 4.87 6.66 -15.87
C SER A 195 4.80 8.07 -16.44
N ASP A 196 3.61 8.66 -16.40
CA ASP A 196 3.37 10.05 -16.75
C ASP A 196 4.07 11.06 -15.82
N ALA A 197 4.33 10.69 -14.57
CA ALA A 197 5.17 11.49 -13.68
C ALA A 197 6.62 11.62 -14.20
N TYR A 198 7.10 10.59 -14.90
CA TYR A 198 8.41 10.57 -15.55
C TYR A 198 8.38 11.19 -16.96
N TYR A 199 7.36 10.89 -17.75
CA TYR A 199 7.19 11.40 -19.11
C TYR A 199 6.30 12.63 -19.13
N GLN A 200 6.89 13.75 -18.73
CA GLN A 200 6.31 15.08 -18.88
C GLN A 200 6.72 15.62 -20.26
N GLY A 201 5.89 15.38 -21.28
CA GLY A 201 6.14 15.84 -22.65
C GLY A 201 6.32 17.35 -22.74
#